data_AF-A0A514LFX3-F1
#
_entry.id   AF-A0A514LFX3-F1
#
_cell.length_a   1.000
_cell.length_b   1.000
_cell.length_c   1.000
_cell.angle_alpha   90.00
_cell.angle_beta   90.00
_cell.angle_gamma   90.00
#
_symmetry.space_group_name_H-M   'P 1'
#
loop_
_entity.id
_entity.type
_entity.pdbx_description
1 polymer ?
#
loop_
_entity_poly.entity_id
_entity_poly.type
_entity_poly.pdbx_seq_one_letter_code
_entity_poly.pdbx_strand_id
1 'polypeptide(L)'
;MEFLLELWELFTVRNDQVWVAMQEHFFLVFISMGFAVLISVPLGVALTSIRRYAEPVIGVTAVAQTIPSLALLGFMLPILGIGTSNAIFALTVYALLPILRNTYTGIIDVDQSSVDAGRGMGMTRGQILRKIEIPLALPVIMAGIRTSTVIVIGIATLAAPMC
;
A
#
# COMPACT_ATOMS: atom_id res chain seq x y z
N MET A 1 6.51 41.14 16.95
CA MET A 1 5.53 41.51 15.90
C MET A 1 6.14 41.31 14.51
N GLU A 2 7.39 41.72 14.27
CA GLU A 2 8.10 41.52 12.99
C GLU A 2 8.21 40.06 12.54
N PHE A 3 8.53 39.12 13.45
CA PHE A 3 8.57 37.68 13.12
C PHE A 3 7.24 37.13 12.56
N LEU A 4 6.09 37.59 13.09
CA LEU A 4 4.78 37.16 12.59
C LEU A 4 4.46 37.77 11.22
N LEU A 5 4.97 38.97 10.94
CA LEU A 5 4.82 39.64 9.65
C LEU A 5 5.74 39.02 8.59
N GLU A 6 6.98 38.65 8.95
CA GLU A 6 7.88 37.86 8.08
C GLU A 6 7.29 36.47 7.79
N LEU A 7 6.74 35.80 8.80
CA LEU A 7 6.12 34.48 8.61
C LEU A 7 4.87 34.57 7.72
N TRP A 8 4.10 35.66 7.86
CA TRP A 8 2.94 35.96 7.03
C TRP A 8 3.35 36.29 5.59
N GLU A 9 4.36 37.14 5.38
CA GLU A 9 4.91 37.44 4.06
C GLU A 9 5.47 36.18 3.39
N LEU A 10 6.25 35.36 4.11
CA LEU A 10 6.80 34.10 3.61
C LEU A 10 5.69 33.15 3.15
N PHE A 11 4.59 33.06 3.91
CA PHE A 11 3.43 32.24 3.53
C PHE A 11 2.71 32.80 2.31
N THR A 12 2.45 34.11 2.24
CA THR A 12 1.79 34.71 1.07
C THR A 12 2.65 34.65 -0.21
N VAL A 13 3.98 34.73 -0.08
CA VAL A 13 4.91 34.68 -1.21
C VAL A 13 5.16 33.24 -1.69
N ARG A 14 5.08 32.23 -0.80
CA ARG A 14 5.31 30.81 -1.15
C ARG A 14 4.04 29.95 -1.20
N ASN A 15 2.85 30.52 -1.02
CA ASN A 15 1.58 29.80 -1.03
C ASN A 15 1.42 28.94 -2.31
N ASP A 16 1.83 29.48 -3.45
CA ASP A 16 1.79 28.77 -4.73
C ASP A 16 2.69 27.52 -4.73
N GLN A 17 3.87 27.60 -4.12
CA GLN A 17 4.79 26.45 -4.00
C GLN A 17 4.24 25.36 -3.09
N VAL A 18 3.60 25.75 -1.98
CA VAL A 18 2.96 24.81 -1.05
C VAL A 18 1.82 24.06 -1.74
N TRP A 19 1.02 24.76 -2.53
CA TRP A 19 -0.08 24.15 -3.27
C TRP A 19 0.39 23.14 -4.31
N VAL A 20 1.43 23.48 -5.09
CA VAL A 20 2.03 22.56 -6.07
C VAL A 20 2.60 21.33 -5.38
N ALA A 21 3.37 21.50 -4.31
CA ALA A 21 3.95 20.38 -3.56
C ALA A 21 2.87 19.45 -2.95
N MET A 22 1.75 20.01 -2.46
CA MET A 22 0.63 19.19 -2.00
C MET A 22 0.03 18.37 -3.13
N GLN A 23 -0.16 18.95 -4.32
CA GLN A 23 -0.69 18.22 -5.48
C GLN A 23 0.23 17.08 -5.91
N GLU A 24 1.53 17.33 -5.98
CA GLU A 24 2.53 16.30 -6.29
C GLU A 24 2.54 15.17 -5.24
N HIS A 25 2.45 15.53 -3.96
CA HIS A 25 2.40 14.55 -2.88
C HIS A 25 1.14 13.67 -2.98
N PHE A 26 -0.03 14.27 -3.20
CA PHE A 26 -1.26 13.52 -3.42
C PHE A 26 -1.14 12.61 -4.65
N PHE A 27 -0.62 13.13 -5.75
CA PHE A 27 -0.43 12.36 -6.98
C PHE A 27 0.44 11.12 -6.73
N LEU A 28 1.60 11.29 -6.08
CA LEU A 28 2.50 10.19 -5.71
C LEU A 28 1.78 9.15 -4.84
N VAL A 29 1.16 9.58 -3.75
CA VAL A 29 0.48 8.69 -2.80
C VAL A 29 -0.62 7.91 -3.51
N PHE A 30 -1.51 8.58 -4.25
CA PHE A 30 -2.64 7.90 -4.91
C PHE A 30 -2.18 6.93 -5.99
N ILE A 31 -1.20 7.29 -6.83
CA ILE A 31 -0.72 6.44 -7.91
C ILE A 31 0.00 5.21 -7.35
N SER A 32 0.94 5.40 -6.41
CA SER A 32 1.61 4.28 -5.74
C SER A 32 0.64 3.37 -5.01
N MET A 33 -0.36 3.97 -4.35
CA MET A 33 -1.34 3.19 -3.62
C MET A 33 -2.25 2.39 -4.56
N GLY A 34 -2.62 2.98 -5.71
CA GLY A 34 -3.34 2.29 -6.78
C GLY A 34 -2.59 1.06 -7.27
N PHE A 35 -1.30 1.20 -7.60
CA PHE A 35 -0.48 0.06 -8.02
C PHE A 35 -0.36 -1.01 -6.94
N ALA A 36 -0.12 -0.62 -5.68
CA ALA A 36 0.02 -1.58 -4.61
C ALA A 36 -1.29 -2.34 -4.30
N VAL A 37 -2.46 -1.70 -4.38
CA VAL A 37 -3.75 -2.39 -4.26
C VAL A 37 -3.96 -3.35 -5.42
N LEU A 38 -3.72 -2.91 -6.65
CA LEU A 38 -3.89 -3.71 -7.87
C LEU A 38 -2.98 -4.94 -7.89
N ILE A 39 -1.82 -4.89 -7.24
CA ILE A 39 -0.88 -6.02 -7.16
C ILE A 39 -1.19 -6.89 -5.94
N SER A 40 -1.25 -6.30 -4.75
CA SER A 40 -1.30 -7.06 -3.49
C SER A 40 -2.64 -7.71 -3.22
N VAL A 41 -3.77 -7.11 -3.61
CA VAL A 41 -5.09 -7.72 -3.35
C VAL A 41 -5.27 -8.97 -4.20
N PRO A 42 -5.08 -8.96 -5.54
CA PRO A 42 -5.17 -10.18 -6.33
C PRO A 42 -4.13 -11.23 -5.91
N LEU A 43 -2.91 -10.81 -5.58
CA LEU A 43 -1.87 -11.73 -5.13
C LEU A 43 -2.24 -12.37 -3.79
N GLY A 44 -2.77 -11.61 -2.83
CA GLY A 44 -3.23 -12.11 -1.54
C GLY A 44 -4.38 -13.11 -1.69
N VAL A 45 -5.35 -12.80 -2.55
CA VAL A 45 -6.46 -13.71 -2.89
C VAL A 45 -5.97 -14.97 -3.60
N ALA A 46 -4.97 -14.88 -4.49
CA ALA A 46 -4.42 -16.05 -5.16
C ALA A 46 -3.66 -16.97 -4.18
N LEU A 47 -2.92 -16.40 -3.22
CA LEU A 47 -2.16 -17.15 -2.22
C LEU A 47 -3.02 -17.93 -1.24
N THR A 48 -4.29 -17.53 -1.01
CA THR A 48 -5.20 -18.28 -0.13
C THR A 48 -5.54 -19.66 -0.71
N SER A 49 -5.53 -19.78 -2.05
CA SER A 49 -5.72 -21.06 -2.75
C SER A 49 -4.47 -21.94 -2.75
N ILE A 50 -3.28 -21.34 -2.58
CA ILE A 50 -1.98 -22.04 -2.62
C ILE A 50 -1.15 -21.73 -1.38
N ARG A 51 -1.69 -22.09 -0.20
CA ARG A 51 -1.11 -21.80 1.13
C ARG A 51 0.38 -22.13 1.26
N ARG A 52 0.88 -23.14 0.55
CA ARG A 52 2.31 -23.53 0.54
C ARG A 52 3.26 -22.40 0.09
N TYR A 53 2.82 -21.48 -0.76
CA TYR A 53 3.65 -20.36 -1.23
C TYR A 53 3.38 -19.05 -0.50
N ALA A 54 2.38 -19.02 0.39
CA ALA A 54 2.00 -17.78 1.06
C ALA A 54 3.09 -17.27 2.00
N GLU A 55 3.65 -18.14 2.85
CA GLU A 55 4.72 -17.77 3.78
C GLU A 55 5.97 -17.24 3.06
N PRO A 56 6.51 -17.90 2.01
CA PRO A 56 7.63 -17.35 1.24
C PRO A 56 7.31 -15.99 0.60
N VAL A 57 6.15 -15.82 -0.04
CA VAL A 57 5.83 -14.57 -0.76
C VAL A 57 5.63 -13.41 0.22
N ILE A 58 4.95 -13.65 1.35
CA ILE A 58 4.82 -12.66 2.42
C ILE A 58 6.19 -12.36 3.02
N GLY A 59 7.04 -13.38 3.22
CA GLY A 59 8.42 -13.23 3.71
C GLY A 59 9.29 -12.37 2.80
N VAL A 60 9.25 -12.60 1.48
CA VAL A 60 9.97 -11.77 0.50
C VAL A 60 9.52 -10.31 0.59
N THR A 61 8.21 -10.07 0.68
CA THR A 61 7.67 -8.71 0.82
C THR A 61 8.06 -8.07 2.17
N ALA A 62 8.23 -8.88 3.22
CA ALA A 62 8.74 -8.42 4.52
C ALA A 62 10.22 -8.01 4.46
N VAL A 63 11.05 -8.81 3.78
CA VAL A 63 12.46 -8.47 3.54
C VAL A 63 12.57 -7.17 2.75
N ALA A 64 11.74 -6.97 1.73
CA ALA A 64 11.72 -5.72 0.97
C ALA A 64 11.47 -4.48 1.86
N GLN A 65 10.60 -4.59 2.87
CA GLN A 65 10.35 -3.51 3.83
C GLN A 65 11.46 -3.30 4.87
N THR A 66 12.35 -4.27 5.08
CA THR A 66 13.50 -4.08 5.98
C THR A 66 14.60 -3.22 5.36
N ILE A 67 14.60 -3.07 4.04
CA ILE A 67 15.48 -2.11 3.36
C ILE A 67 15.05 -0.71 3.81
N PRO A 68 15.97 0.17 4.24
CA PRO A 68 15.63 1.56 4.54
C PRO A 68 15.11 2.29 3.29
N SER A 69 14.10 3.14 3.44
CA SER A 69 13.46 3.85 2.31
C SER A 69 14.45 4.69 1.50
N LEU A 70 15.35 5.39 2.19
CA LEU A 70 16.43 6.15 1.57
C LEU A 70 17.38 5.26 0.76
N ALA A 71 17.68 4.06 1.27
CA ALA A 71 18.54 3.10 0.58
C ALA A 71 17.86 2.53 -0.67
N LEU A 72 16.56 2.22 -0.60
CA LEU A 72 15.80 1.73 -1.75
C LEU A 72 15.71 2.79 -2.86
N LEU A 73 15.39 4.04 -2.49
CA LEU A 73 15.33 5.17 -3.42
C LEU A 73 16.69 5.40 -4.10
N GLY A 74 17.77 5.38 -3.32
CA GLY A 74 19.14 5.52 -3.84
C GLY A 74 19.58 4.36 -4.73
N PHE A 75 19.24 3.11 -4.36
CA PHE A 75 19.62 1.91 -5.10
C PHE A 75 18.93 1.83 -6.48
N MET A 76 17.73 2.39 -6.60
CA MET A 76 16.98 2.43 -7.86
C MET A 76 17.43 3.57 -8.81
N LEU A 77 18.24 4.52 -8.35
CA LEU A 77 18.72 5.63 -9.19
C LEU A 77 19.39 5.20 -10.51
N PRO A 78 20.28 4.18 -10.54
CA PRO A 78 20.91 3.76 -11.80
C PRO A 78 19.93 3.09 -12.77
N ILE A 79 18.81 2.59 -12.28
CA ILE A 79 17.85 1.78 -13.06
C ILE A 79 16.70 2.66 -13.57
N LEU A 80 16.09 3.45 -12.68
CA LEU A 80 14.91 4.27 -12.97
C LEU A 80 15.22 5.76 -13.08
N GLY A 81 16.43 6.19 -12.74
CA GLY A 81 16.82 7.59 -12.69
C GLY A 81 16.30 8.34 -11.46
N ILE A 82 16.55 9.64 -11.45
CA ILE A 82 15.90 10.59 -10.52
C ILE A 82 14.52 10.90 -11.10
N GLY A 83 13.49 10.95 -10.26
CA GLY A 83 12.16 11.36 -10.68
C GLY A 83 11.01 10.66 -9.96
N THR A 84 9.81 11.08 -10.34
CA THR A 84 8.52 10.56 -9.86
C THR A 84 8.38 9.05 -10.07
N SER A 85 8.93 8.47 -11.14
CA SER A 85 8.85 7.04 -11.44
C SER A 85 9.54 6.17 -10.38
N ASN A 86 10.75 6.57 -9.97
CA ASN A 86 11.51 5.90 -8.92
C ASN A 86 10.77 5.99 -7.57
N ALA A 87 10.28 7.19 -7.23
CA ALA A 87 9.46 7.41 -6.04
C ALA A 87 8.22 6.51 -6.04
N ILE A 88 7.49 6.45 -7.15
CA ILE A 88 6.29 5.62 -7.28
C ILE A 88 6.61 4.15 -7.04
N PHE A 89 7.70 3.65 -7.62
CA PHE A 89 8.12 2.26 -7.46
C PHE A 89 8.44 1.93 -6.00
N ALA A 90 9.30 2.75 -5.36
CA ALA A 90 9.69 2.53 -3.97
C ALA A 90 8.47 2.56 -3.03
N LEU A 91 7.61 3.58 -3.16
CA LEU A 91 6.39 3.71 -2.37
C LEU A 91 5.43 2.53 -2.59
N THR A 92 5.31 2.04 -3.83
CA THR A 92 4.51 0.85 -4.14
C THR A 92 5.03 -0.34 -3.36
N VAL A 93 6.34 -0.61 -3.42
CA VAL A 93 6.99 -1.75 -2.73
C VAL A 93 6.71 -1.74 -1.22
N TYR A 94 6.83 -0.59 -0.54
CA TYR A 94 6.51 -0.47 0.89
C TYR A 94 5.04 -0.76 1.18
N ALA A 95 4.15 -0.30 0.30
CA ALA A 95 2.73 -0.48 0.47
C ALA A 95 2.27 -1.93 0.23
N LEU A 96 3.08 -2.77 -0.42
CA LEU A 96 2.70 -4.13 -0.80
C LEU A 96 2.43 -5.02 0.41
N LEU A 97 3.34 -5.05 1.40
CA LEU A 97 3.27 -6.05 2.48
C LEU A 97 2.05 -5.89 3.38
N PRO A 98 1.71 -4.69 3.92
CA PRO A 98 0.57 -4.59 4.81
C PRO A 98 -0.72 -4.99 4.12
N ILE A 99 -0.92 -4.64 2.84
CA ILE A 99 -2.09 -5.04 2.06
C ILE A 99 -2.09 -6.53 1.78
N LEU A 100 -0.96 -7.07 1.31
CA LEU A 100 -0.83 -8.47 0.97
C LEU A 100 -1.11 -9.35 2.20
N ARG A 101 -0.47 -9.01 3.32
CA ARG A 101 -0.59 -9.73 4.58
C ARG A 101 -2.03 -9.67 5.10
N ASN A 102 -2.62 -8.48 5.17
CA ASN A 102 -4.01 -8.33 5.65
C ASN A 102 -5.03 -8.99 4.70
N THR A 103 -4.78 -9.00 3.39
CA THR A 103 -5.65 -9.71 2.45
C THR A 103 -5.58 -11.21 2.66
N TYR A 104 -4.37 -11.76 2.80
CA TYR A 104 -4.17 -13.18 3.03
C TYR A 104 -4.73 -13.64 4.39
N THR A 105 -4.39 -12.95 5.48
CA THR A 105 -4.87 -13.31 6.83
C THR A 105 -6.36 -13.06 6.94
N GLY A 106 -6.86 -11.95 6.40
CA GLY A 106 -8.28 -11.61 6.43
C GLY A 106 -9.17 -12.68 5.78
N ILE A 107 -8.71 -13.33 4.71
CA ILE A 107 -9.44 -14.41 4.04
C ILE A 107 -9.30 -15.74 4.81
N ILE A 108 -8.14 -16.03 5.39
CA ILE A 108 -7.89 -17.30 6.08
C ILE A 108 -8.53 -17.36 7.46
N ASP A 109 -8.63 -16.22 8.14
CA ASP A 109 -9.21 -16.08 9.47
C ASP A 109 -10.74 -15.97 9.43
N VAL A 110 -11.36 -16.05 8.24
CA VAL A 110 -12.81 -16.14 8.10
C VAL A 110 -13.32 -17.39 8.84
N ASP A 111 -14.41 -17.20 9.57
CA ASP A 111 -15.03 -18.25 10.36
C ASP A 111 -15.40 -19.48 9.49
N GLN A 112 -14.85 -20.64 9.89
CA GLN A 112 -15.07 -21.89 9.17
C GLN A 112 -16.53 -22.33 9.20
N SER A 113 -17.30 -21.93 10.22
CA SER A 113 -18.74 -22.28 10.27
C SER A 113 -19.51 -21.67 9.10
N SER A 114 -19.15 -20.45 8.68
CA SER A 114 -19.73 -19.77 7.52
C SER A 114 -19.33 -20.45 6.22
N VAL A 115 -18.09 -20.91 6.11
CA VAL A 115 -17.56 -21.65 4.95
C VAL A 115 -18.25 -23.02 4.82
N ASP A 116 -18.38 -23.75 5.91
CA ASP A 116 -19.01 -25.07 5.93
C ASP A 116 -20.53 -24.98 5.68
N ALA A 117 -21.20 -23.93 6.15
CA ALA A 117 -22.57 -23.63 5.77
C ALA A 117 -22.69 -23.40 4.25
N GLY A 118 -21.77 -22.65 3.65
CA GLY A 118 -21.68 -22.46 2.20
C GLY A 118 -21.51 -23.79 1.45
N ARG A 119 -20.63 -24.68 1.94
CA ARG A 119 -20.44 -26.02 1.38
C ARG A 119 -21.70 -26.88 1.51
N GLY A 120 -22.38 -26.83 2.66
CA GLY A 120 -23.65 -27.52 2.89
C GLY A 120 -24.79 -27.06 1.97
N MET A 121 -24.75 -25.80 1.52
CA MET A 121 -25.65 -25.25 0.51
C MET A 121 -25.23 -25.57 -0.94
N GLY A 122 -24.19 -26.38 -1.16
CA GLY A 122 -23.73 -26.78 -2.48
C GLY A 122 -22.88 -25.73 -3.21
N MET A 123 -22.34 -24.72 -2.50
CA MET A 123 -21.49 -23.71 -3.13
C MET A 123 -20.14 -24.28 -3.57
N THR A 124 -19.69 -23.89 -4.77
CA THR A 124 -18.34 -24.18 -5.25
C THR A 124 -17.29 -23.32 -4.54
N ARG A 125 -16.01 -23.73 -4.56
CA ARG A 125 -14.91 -22.97 -3.93
C ARG A 125 -14.85 -21.50 -4.38
N GLY A 126 -15.07 -21.23 -5.67
CA GLY A 126 -15.08 -19.85 -6.19
C GLY A 126 -16.30 -19.04 -5.72
N GLN A 127 -17.44 -19.69 -5.49
CA GLN A 127 -18.63 -19.04 -4.92
C GLN A 127 -18.43 -18.72 -3.45
N ILE A 128 -17.86 -19.66 -2.67
CA ILE A 128 -17.50 -19.43 -1.26
C ILE A 128 -16.53 -18.25 -1.16
N LEU A 129 -15.47 -18.24 -1.97
CA LEU A 129 -14.49 -17.16 -1.98
C LEU A 129 -15.15 -15.80 -2.26
N ARG A 130 -15.96 -15.69 -3.32
CA ARG A 130 -16.55 -14.40 -3.73
C ARG A 130 -17.72 -13.93 -2.87
N LYS A 131 -18.51 -14.85 -2.32
CA LYS A 131 -19.76 -14.51 -1.62
C LYS A 131 -19.65 -14.57 -0.10
N ILE A 132 -18.65 -15.27 0.44
CA ILE A 132 -18.47 -15.46 1.89
C ILE A 132 -17.12 -14.88 2.31
N GLU A 133 -16.02 -15.43 1.79
CA GLU A 133 -14.69 -15.09 2.30
C GLU A 133 -14.30 -13.65 1.99
N ILE A 134 -14.41 -13.17 0.74
CA ILE A 134 -14.04 -11.81 0.35
C ILE A 134 -14.86 -10.74 1.10
N PRO A 135 -16.21 -10.83 1.18
CA PRO A 135 -17.01 -9.86 1.95
C PRO A 135 -16.66 -9.83 3.43
N LEU A 136 -16.42 -10.99 4.06
CA LEU A 136 -16.06 -11.07 5.48
C LEU A 136 -14.62 -10.61 5.75
N ALA A 137 -13.71 -10.80 4.80
CA ALA A 137 -12.32 -10.35 4.88
C ALA A 137 -12.15 -8.85 4.58
N LEU A 138 -13.13 -8.20 3.96
CA LEU A 138 -13.04 -6.82 3.49
C LEU A 138 -12.61 -5.81 4.58
N PRO A 139 -13.11 -5.87 5.83
CA PRO A 139 -12.66 -4.96 6.89
C PRO A 139 -11.15 -5.08 7.16
N VAL A 140 -10.60 -6.30 7.10
CA VAL A 140 -9.18 -6.57 7.30
C VAL A 140 -8.36 -6.07 6.10
N ILE A 141 -8.83 -6.32 4.87
CA ILE A 141 -8.21 -5.78 3.65
C ILE A 141 -8.11 -4.25 3.74
N MET A 142 -9.21 -3.59 4.14
CA MET A 142 -9.25 -2.13 4.31
C MET A 142 -8.34 -1.63 5.43
N ALA A 143 -8.16 -2.41 6.51
CA ALA A 143 -7.16 -2.10 7.54
C ALA A 143 -5.73 -2.16 6.98
N GLY A 144 -5.44 -3.12 6.11
CA GLY A 144 -4.18 -3.21 5.37
C GLY A 144 -3.94 -1.99 4.48
N ILE A 145 -4.94 -1.61 3.68
CA ILE A 145 -4.87 -0.42 2.81
C ILE A 145 -4.61 0.83 3.63
N ARG A 146 -5.36 1.04 4.72
CA ARG A 146 -5.18 2.17 5.64
C ARG A 146 -3.76 2.23 6.18
N THR A 147 -3.24 1.10 6.64
CA THR A 147 -1.88 1.01 7.21
C THR A 147 -0.83 1.36 6.16
N SER A 148 -0.94 0.80 4.96
CA SER A 148 -0.07 1.14 3.84
C SER A 148 -0.15 2.62 3.47
N THR A 149 -1.35 3.22 3.47
CA THR A 149 -1.50 4.66 3.19
C THR A 149 -0.73 5.51 4.19
N VAL A 150 -0.81 5.22 5.49
CA VAL A 150 -0.05 5.95 6.52
C VAL A 150 1.46 5.84 6.29
N ILE A 151 1.95 4.63 5.96
CA ILE A 151 3.36 4.39 5.65
C ILE A 151 3.79 5.18 4.41
N VAL A 152 3.00 5.11 3.33
CA VAL A 152 3.30 5.78 2.06
C VAL A 152 3.32 7.29 2.22
N ILE A 153 2.35 7.89 2.93
CA ILE A 153 2.34 9.33 3.22
C ILE A 153 3.62 9.72 3.97
N GLY A 154 4.01 8.94 4.98
CA GLY A 154 5.24 9.18 5.73
C GLY A 154 6.49 9.15 4.85
N ILE A 155 6.64 8.11 4.02
CA ILE A 155 7.83 7.92 3.16
C ILE A 155 7.83 8.89 1.97
N ALA A 156 6.67 9.27 1.43
CA ALA A 156 6.57 10.17 0.28
C ALA A 156 7.17 11.55 0.57
N THR A 157 7.23 11.98 1.84
CA THR A 157 7.95 13.20 2.23
C THR A 157 9.45 13.13 1.91
N LEU A 158 10.06 11.95 2.02
CA LEU A 158 11.48 11.72 1.71
C LEU A 158 11.75 11.71 0.20
N ALA A 159 10.73 11.45 -0.62
CA ALA A 159 10.81 11.43 -2.07
C ALA A 159 10.57 12.82 -2.70
N ALA A 160 10.09 13.80 -1.93
CA ALA A 160 9.83 15.16 -2.40
C ALA A 160 11.05 15.83 -3.09
N PRO A 161 12.32 15.65 -2.63
CA PRO A 161 13.47 16.23 -3.31
C PRO A 161 13.79 15.63 -4.68
N MET A 162 13.14 14.51 -5.06
CA MET A 162 13.36 13.82 -6.34
C MET A 162 12.31 14.16 -7.40
N CYS A 163 11.31 14.98 -7.06
CA CYS A 163 10.25 15.42 -7.97
C CYS A 163 10.54 16.82 -8.52
#